data_AF-A0A6B2E0J6-F1
#
_entry.id   AF-A0A6B2E0J6-F1
#
_cell.length_a   1.000
_cell.length_b   1.000
_cell.length_c   1.000
_cell.angle_alpha   90.00
_cell.angle_beta   90.00
_cell.angle_gamma   90.00
#
_symmetry.space_group_name_H-M   'P 1'
#
loop_
_entity.id
_entity.type
_entity.pdbx_description
1 polymer ?
#
loop_
_entity_poly.entity_id
_entity_poly.type
_entity_poly.pdbx_seq_one_letter_code
_entity_poly.pdbx_strand_id
1 'polypeptide(L)'
;MISRRSFLGLSAATLATATVLPLARSAYAATPDTFGLKFVNNSGSGTVYAYVTGTTPDGKLVLLRADGTPYYPASPGAPTTPLPEDCAIPIASGAQVTVPKMGGARVYVVTDAKLDFFLDPGPNLVHPSFLNSGDANYGKNWSFSEFTFNDTQLFANISYVDFVGIPMGLSLTTAGSGTSTVQGLPAGSVDQIASSLNALGGEWPGLVQTGGGGNLRVLSPHHHASRFGGYLDAYIDQVWAKYEGTDLVVDSQNPGVGKFTGRVSGGQLVFGAESFAKPATADVWSCDSGPFALAAGASDARKAIVPRLAAALNRTTLLANPNQPTDEDPAKFYQGDVTNHYARIVHSKLPDNRGYAFPYDDVSPGPDFSGAVFAGDPEVLTITVGATHG
;
A
#
# COMPACT_ATOMS: atom_id res chain seq x y z
N MET A 1 10.36 -24.25 -2.57
CA MET A 1 10.70 -23.24 -1.54
C MET A 1 10.49 -21.87 -2.16
N ILE A 2 9.36 -21.24 -1.85
CA ILE A 2 9.06 -19.88 -2.33
C ILE A 2 10.00 -18.94 -1.58
N SER A 3 10.93 -18.31 -2.30
CA SER A 3 11.92 -17.41 -1.75
C SER A 3 11.24 -16.15 -1.21
N ARG A 4 11.72 -15.61 -0.08
CA ARG A 4 11.31 -14.31 0.51
C ARG A 4 11.25 -13.15 -0.49
N ARG A 5 11.89 -13.28 -1.67
CA ARG A 5 11.87 -12.30 -2.77
C ARG A 5 10.56 -12.27 -3.57
N SER A 6 9.75 -13.33 -3.56
CA SER A 6 8.39 -13.29 -4.15
C SER A 6 7.41 -12.52 -3.28
N PHE A 7 7.76 -12.22 -2.02
CA PHE A 7 6.85 -11.61 -1.06
C PHE A 7 6.88 -10.07 -1.12
N LEU A 8 8.06 -9.45 -1.25
CA LEU A 8 8.19 -7.97 -1.29
C LEU A 8 7.63 -7.32 -2.57
N GLY A 9 7.43 -8.09 -3.64
CA GLY A 9 6.73 -7.64 -4.85
C GLY A 9 5.21 -7.88 -4.80
N LEU A 10 4.74 -8.73 -3.88
CA LEU A 10 3.32 -9.05 -3.70
C LEU A 10 2.70 -8.34 -2.48
N SER A 11 3.48 -7.78 -1.54
CA SER A 11 2.95 -7.14 -0.33
C SER A 11 2.07 -5.91 -0.60
N ALA A 12 2.23 -5.25 -1.75
CA ALA A 12 1.37 -4.13 -2.17
C ALA A 12 0.32 -4.54 -3.22
N ALA A 13 0.54 -5.66 -3.92
CA ALA A 13 -0.54 -6.39 -4.57
C ALA A 13 -1.26 -7.25 -3.54
N THR A 14 -1.79 -6.62 -2.49
CA THR A 14 -2.94 -7.22 -1.83
C THR A 14 -3.88 -7.63 -2.95
N LEU A 15 -4.34 -8.87 -2.91
CA LEU A 15 -5.54 -9.28 -3.60
C LEU A 15 -6.63 -8.33 -3.09
N ALA A 16 -6.74 -7.14 -3.69
CA ALA A 16 -7.99 -6.47 -3.86
C ALA A 16 -8.81 -7.47 -4.67
N THR A 17 -9.41 -8.44 -3.97
CA THR A 17 -10.73 -8.89 -4.33
C THR A 17 -11.54 -7.61 -4.29
N ALA A 18 -11.56 -6.88 -5.41
CA ALA A 18 -12.56 -5.90 -5.68
C ALA A 18 -13.85 -6.64 -5.36
N THR A 19 -14.45 -6.31 -4.22
CA THR A 19 -15.83 -6.65 -3.97
C THR A 19 -16.56 -5.98 -5.11
N VAL A 20 -16.89 -6.79 -6.12
CA VAL A 20 -17.72 -6.38 -7.23
C VAL A 20 -19.07 -6.07 -6.60
N LEU A 21 -19.24 -4.84 -6.13
CA LEU A 21 -20.56 -4.27 -5.94
C LEU A 21 -21.29 -4.52 -7.26
N PRO A 22 -22.50 -5.10 -7.27
CA PRO A 22 -23.27 -5.25 -8.48
C PRO A 22 -23.81 -3.86 -8.86
N LEU A 23 -22.92 -2.98 -9.30
CA LEU A 23 -23.28 -1.87 -10.14
C LEU A 23 -23.80 -2.48 -11.43
N ALA A 24 -25.02 -2.09 -11.81
CA ALA A 24 -25.68 -2.52 -13.03
C ALA A 24 -24.65 -2.63 -14.17
N ARG A 25 -24.56 -3.81 -14.78
CA ARG A 25 -23.71 -4.07 -15.95
C ARG A 25 -24.20 -3.21 -17.12
N SER A 26 -23.82 -1.95 -17.12
CA SER A 26 -23.59 -1.24 -18.36
C SER A 26 -22.42 -1.96 -19.02
N ALA A 27 -22.62 -2.45 -20.25
CA ALA A 27 -21.55 -3.01 -21.05
C ALA A 27 -20.51 -1.90 -21.28
N TYR A 28 -19.51 -1.80 -20.41
CA TYR A 28 -18.35 -0.96 -20.69
C TYR A 28 -17.68 -1.57 -21.92
N ALA A 29 -17.42 -0.72 -22.92
CA ALA A 29 -16.48 -1.06 -23.98
C ALA A 29 -15.14 -1.48 -23.33
N ALA A 30 -14.38 -2.35 -24.00
CA ALA A 30 -13.02 -2.63 -23.57
C ALA A 30 -12.27 -1.31 -23.38
N THR A 31 -11.44 -1.23 -22.33
CA THR A 31 -10.57 -0.06 -22.11
C THR A 31 -9.76 0.24 -23.38
N PRO A 32 -9.34 1.50 -23.63
CA PRO A 32 -8.42 1.81 -24.72
C PRO A 32 -7.11 1.01 -24.63
N ASP A 33 -6.33 0.99 -25.71
CA ASP A 33 -5.02 0.30 -25.71
C ASP A 33 -3.96 1.03 -24.88
N THR A 34 -4.15 2.34 -24.69
CA THR A 34 -3.25 3.22 -23.94
C THR A 34 -4.03 4.28 -23.18
N PHE A 35 -3.46 4.80 -22.09
CA PHE A 35 -3.89 6.04 -21.47
C PHE A 35 -2.74 7.07 -21.42
N GLY A 36 -3.04 8.33 -21.20
CA GLY A 36 -2.05 9.38 -20.97
C GLY A 36 -1.63 9.45 -19.49
N LEU A 37 -0.35 9.36 -19.19
CA LEU A 37 0.19 9.61 -17.86
C LEU A 37 0.83 11.00 -17.82
N LYS A 38 0.20 11.92 -17.09
CA LYS A 38 0.64 13.31 -16.93
C LYS A 38 1.24 13.53 -15.55
N PHE A 39 2.19 14.45 -15.45
CA PHE A 39 2.80 14.84 -14.19
C PHE A 39 2.63 16.33 -13.90
N VAL A 40 2.41 16.65 -12.62
CA VAL A 40 2.40 18.01 -12.07
C VAL A 40 3.48 18.09 -11.00
N ASN A 41 4.49 18.94 -11.22
CA ASN A 41 5.61 19.11 -10.29
C ASN A 41 5.36 20.29 -9.34
N ASN A 42 4.99 19.97 -8.10
CA ASN A 42 4.86 20.89 -6.97
C ASN A 42 5.88 20.56 -5.87
N SER A 43 6.99 19.89 -6.23
CA SER A 43 7.98 19.42 -5.26
C SER A 43 8.87 20.52 -4.71
N GLY A 44 8.95 21.66 -5.41
CA GLY A 44 9.93 22.71 -5.13
C GLY A 44 11.38 22.36 -5.54
N SER A 45 11.63 21.13 -5.99
CA SER A 45 12.94 20.70 -6.49
C SER A 45 13.21 21.23 -7.91
N GLY A 46 14.48 21.52 -8.20
CA GLY A 46 14.92 21.97 -9.51
C GLY A 46 14.90 20.88 -10.59
N THR A 47 14.93 19.60 -10.20
CA THR A 47 14.90 18.45 -11.12
C THR A 47 14.13 17.29 -10.52
N VAL A 48 13.14 16.77 -11.25
CA VAL A 48 12.35 15.61 -10.86
C VAL A 48 12.30 14.61 -12.01
N TYR A 49 12.46 13.33 -11.71
CA TYR A 49 12.37 12.24 -12.68
C TYR A 49 11.31 11.22 -12.28
N ALA A 50 10.61 10.68 -13.28
CA ALA A 50 9.74 9.53 -13.12
C ALA A 50 10.29 8.30 -13.83
N TYR A 51 9.88 7.11 -13.38
CA TYR A 51 10.14 5.84 -14.04
C TYR A 51 8.87 5.00 -14.01
N VAL A 52 8.43 4.52 -15.17
CA VAL A 52 7.25 3.66 -15.30
C VAL A 52 7.71 2.25 -15.64
N THR A 53 7.31 1.27 -14.84
CA THR A 53 7.67 -0.14 -15.04
C THR A 53 6.50 -1.03 -14.67
N GLY A 54 6.37 -2.18 -15.32
CA GLY A 54 5.37 -3.18 -14.99
C GLY A 54 5.56 -4.47 -15.77
N THR A 55 4.52 -5.29 -15.83
CA THR A 55 4.49 -6.53 -16.61
C THR A 55 3.40 -6.43 -17.67
N THR A 56 3.71 -6.68 -18.94
CA THR A 56 2.72 -6.71 -20.02
C THR A 56 1.75 -7.90 -19.87
N PRO A 57 0.59 -7.88 -20.54
CA PRO A 57 -0.37 -9.00 -20.49
C PRO A 57 0.21 -10.38 -20.90
N ASP A 58 1.24 -10.40 -21.75
CA ASP A 58 1.97 -11.60 -22.15
C ASP A 58 3.15 -11.96 -21.22
N GLY A 59 3.24 -11.32 -20.05
CA GLY A 59 4.15 -11.70 -18.98
C GLY A 59 5.57 -11.14 -19.08
N LYS A 60 5.82 -10.11 -19.91
CA LYS A 60 7.15 -9.52 -20.09
C LYS A 60 7.35 -8.31 -19.19
N LEU A 61 8.52 -8.21 -18.56
CA LEU A 61 8.98 -6.98 -17.92
C LEU A 61 9.04 -5.85 -18.97
N VAL A 62 8.47 -4.70 -18.64
CA VAL A 62 8.49 -3.49 -19.46
C VAL A 62 8.84 -2.27 -18.60
N LEU A 63 9.66 -1.39 -19.15
CA LEU A 63 9.86 -0.02 -18.66
C LEU A 63 9.51 0.96 -19.78
N LEU A 64 9.13 2.19 -19.45
CA LEU A 64 8.96 3.24 -20.47
C LEU A 64 10.20 4.12 -20.56
N ARG A 65 10.61 4.44 -21.78
CA ARG A 65 11.61 5.48 -22.04
C ARG A 65 11.05 6.87 -21.78
N ALA A 66 11.93 7.88 -21.82
CA ALA A 66 11.57 9.29 -21.62
C ALA A 66 10.41 9.78 -22.50
N ASP A 67 10.26 9.23 -23.71
CA ASP A 67 9.21 9.57 -24.69
C ASP A 67 7.94 8.71 -24.57
N GLY A 68 7.89 7.76 -23.62
CA GLY A 68 6.82 6.78 -23.47
C GLY A 68 6.97 5.52 -24.31
N THR A 69 8.03 5.38 -25.12
CA THR A 69 8.26 4.18 -25.92
C THR A 69 8.57 2.98 -25.00
N PRO A 70 7.85 1.85 -25.10
CA PRO A 70 8.14 0.65 -24.32
C PRO A 70 9.55 0.09 -24.56
N TYR A 71 10.23 -0.23 -23.47
CA TYR A 71 11.53 -0.89 -23.43
C TYR A 71 11.41 -2.24 -22.74
N TYR A 72 11.92 -3.27 -23.42
CA TYR A 72 11.95 -4.65 -22.95
C TYR A 72 13.42 -5.05 -22.76
N PRO A 73 13.95 -5.03 -21.54
CA PRO A 73 15.34 -5.39 -21.31
C PRO A 73 15.60 -6.87 -21.65
N ALA A 74 16.80 -7.19 -22.11
CA ALA A 74 17.23 -8.57 -22.24
C ALA A 74 17.58 -9.16 -20.85
N SER A 75 17.51 -10.49 -20.71
CA SER A 75 18.01 -11.15 -19.50
C SER A 75 19.52 -10.91 -19.36
N PRO A 76 19.99 -10.35 -18.23
CA PRO A 76 21.42 -10.22 -17.99
C PRO A 76 22.05 -11.59 -17.70
N GLY A 77 23.37 -11.69 -17.85
CA GLY A 77 24.15 -12.88 -17.51
C GLY A 77 24.45 -13.04 -16.01
N ALA A 78 24.25 -11.98 -15.21
CA ALA A 78 24.56 -11.94 -13.78
C ALA A 78 23.49 -11.15 -13.01
N PRO A 79 23.27 -11.42 -11.71
CA PRO A 79 22.40 -10.62 -10.87
C PRO A 79 22.93 -9.20 -10.68
N THR A 80 22.04 -8.29 -10.26
CA THR A 80 22.38 -6.88 -9.97
C THR A 80 23.13 -6.19 -11.11
N THR A 81 22.82 -6.54 -12.37
CA THR A 81 23.41 -5.91 -13.54
C THR A 81 22.73 -4.57 -13.79
N PRO A 82 23.44 -3.44 -13.96
CA PRO A 82 22.82 -2.14 -14.23
C PRO A 82 21.86 -2.20 -15.43
N LEU A 83 20.73 -1.51 -15.33
CA LEU A 83 19.79 -1.34 -16.44
C LEU A 83 20.52 -0.64 -17.60
N PRO A 84 20.58 -1.24 -18.81
CA PRO A 84 21.35 -0.65 -19.92
C PRO A 84 20.73 0.62 -20.50
N GLU A 85 19.41 0.76 -20.40
CA GLU A 85 18.65 1.89 -20.94
C GLU A 85 18.34 2.90 -19.82
N ASP A 86 18.56 4.19 -20.10
CA ASP A 86 18.09 5.26 -19.24
C ASP A 86 16.59 5.51 -19.44
N CYS A 87 15.79 4.91 -18.57
CA CYS A 87 14.33 5.04 -18.58
C CYS A 87 13.82 6.25 -17.75
N ALA A 88 14.67 7.22 -17.42
CA ALA A 88 14.23 8.41 -16.69
C ALA A 88 13.35 9.31 -17.57
N ILE A 89 12.13 9.60 -17.11
CA ILE A 89 11.21 10.57 -17.70
C ILE A 89 11.37 11.89 -16.93
N PRO A 90 11.95 12.95 -17.52
CA PRO A 90 12.08 14.24 -16.84
C PRO A 90 10.70 14.88 -16.62
N ILE A 91 10.39 15.26 -15.39
CA ILE A 91 9.12 15.91 -15.04
C ILE A 91 9.29 17.43 -15.11
N ALA A 92 9.17 17.96 -16.32
CA ALA A 92 8.90 19.39 -16.52
C ALA A 92 7.40 19.69 -16.33
N SER A 93 7.04 20.96 -16.14
CA SER A 93 5.63 21.38 -16.04
C SER A 93 4.84 20.93 -17.27
N GLY A 94 3.92 19.97 -17.09
CA GLY A 94 3.08 19.43 -18.16
C GLY A 94 3.66 18.22 -18.91
N ALA A 95 4.72 17.58 -18.39
CA ALA A 95 5.23 16.33 -18.95
C ALA A 95 4.13 15.26 -19.00
N GLN A 96 4.03 14.57 -20.14
CA GLN A 96 3.06 13.51 -20.36
C GLN A 96 3.65 12.42 -21.26
N VAL A 97 3.39 11.16 -20.93
CA VAL A 97 3.75 9.99 -21.75
C VAL A 97 2.52 9.12 -21.99
N THR A 98 2.55 8.33 -23.05
CA THR A 98 1.51 7.34 -23.34
C THR A 98 1.88 6.00 -22.71
N VAL A 99 0.94 5.38 -21.98
CA VAL A 99 1.18 4.16 -21.24
C VAL A 99 0.31 3.01 -21.78
N PRO A 100 0.91 1.90 -22.24
CA PRO A 100 0.16 0.72 -22.67
C PRO A 100 -0.31 -0.13 -21.50
N LYS A 101 -1.13 -1.15 -21.78
CA LYS A 101 -1.56 -2.15 -20.79
C LYS A 101 -0.38 -2.82 -20.10
N MET A 102 -0.40 -2.82 -18.77
CA MET A 102 0.56 -3.50 -17.90
C MET A 102 -0.04 -3.68 -16.50
N GLY A 103 0.33 -4.78 -15.83
CA GLY A 103 -0.06 -5.10 -14.46
C GLY A 103 1.11 -5.09 -13.50
N GLY A 104 0.80 -4.99 -12.20
CA GLY A 104 1.83 -4.89 -11.15
C GLY A 104 2.77 -3.71 -11.38
N ALA A 105 2.25 -2.62 -11.94
CA ALA A 105 3.05 -1.52 -12.42
C ALA A 105 3.30 -0.49 -11.32
N ARG A 106 4.46 0.16 -11.40
CA ARG A 106 4.88 1.23 -10.50
C ARG A 106 5.29 2.46 -11.30
N VAL A 107 4.89 3.62 -10.80
CA VAL A 107 5.44 4.91 -11.21
C VAL A 107 6.30 5.43 -10.06
N TYR A 108 7.61 5.30 -10.18
CA TYR A 108 8.56 5.89 -9.24
C TYR A 108 8.74 7.37 -9.55
N VAL A 109 8.91 8.18 -8.52
CA VAL A 109 9.31 9.59 -8.63
C VAL A 109 10.50 9.86 -7.70
N VAL A 110 11.45 10.67 -8.15
CA VAL A 110 12.67 11.03 -7.41
C VAL A 110 13.00 12.51 -7.63
N THR A 111 13.47 13.20 -6.59
CA THR A 111 13.95 14.60 -6.69
C THR A 111 15.48 14.67 -6.70
N ASP A 112 16.01 15.71 -7.34
CA ASP A 112 17.43 16.14 -7.33
C ASP A 112 18.46 15.14 -7.89
N ALA A 113 18.05 13.89 -8.18
CA ALA A 113 18.89 12.83 -8.74
C ALA A 113 18.04 11.83 -9.54
N LYS A 114 18.70 10.96 -10.32
CA LYS A 114 18.09 9.80 -10.98
C LYS A 114 18.12 8.56 -10.07
N LEU A 115 17.20 7.61 -10.30
CA LEU A 115 17.24 6.29 -9.65
C LEU A 115 18.15 5.35 -10.45
N ASP A 116 18.87 4.48 -9.75
CA ASP A 116 19.67 3.41 -10.33
C ASP A 116 18.86 2.12 -10.31
N PHE A 117 18.53 1.60 -11.48
CA PHE A 117 17.84 0.31 -11.62
C PHE A 117 18.83 -0.79 -12.02
N PHE A 118 18.57 -2.00 -11.54
CA PHE A 118 19.36 -3.18 -11.85
C PHE A 118 18.45 -4.31 -12.32
N LEU A 119 19.04 -5.31 -12.96
CA LEU A 119 18.38 -6.50 -13.48
C LEU A 119 19.03 -7.75 -12.89
N ASP A 120 18.19 -8.70 -12.51
CA ASP A 120 18.55 -10.10 -12.25
C ASP A 120 18.21 -10.96 -13.49
N PRO A 121 18.85 -12.14 -13.68
CA PRO A 121 18.50 -13.06 -14.76
C PRO A 121 17.01 -13.42 -14.76
N GLY A 122 16.39 -13.49 -15.93
CA GLY A 122 14.95 -13.65 -16.09
C GLY A 122 14.43 -13.08 -17.39
N PRO A 123 14.57 -11.76 -17.67
CA PRO A 123 15.01 -10.64 -16.81
C PRO A 123 14.03 -10.33 -15.67
N ASN A 124 14.56 -9.91 -14.52
CA ASN A 124 13.76 -9.42 -13.38
C ASN A 124 14.27 -8.05 -12.95
N LEU A 125 13.38 -7.06 -12.77
CA LEU A 125 13.78 -5.75 -12.29
C LEU A 125 14.09 -5.81 -10.79
N VAL A 126 15.27 -5.33 -10.40
CA VAL A 126 15.62 -5.06 -9.01
C VAL A 126 15.10 -3.67 -8.68
N HIS A 127 14.02 -3.63 -7.90
CA HIS A 127 13.42 -2.38 -7.45
C HIS A 127 14.27 -1.68 -6.37
N PRO A 128 14.22 -0.34 -6.27
CA PRO A 128 14.90 0.41 -5.21
C PRO A 128 14.55 -0.10 -3.82
N SER A 129 15.56 -0.32 -2.97
CA SER A 129 15.35 -0.74 -1.59
C SER A 129 15.50 0.42 -0.61
N PHE A 130 14.44 0.67 0.17
CA PHE A 130 14.48 1.58 1.31
C PHE A 130 14.90 0.88 2.63
N LEU A 131 15.08 -0.44 2.62
CA LEU A 131 15.48 -1.23 3.79
C LEU A 131 16.97 -1.57 3.80
N ASN A 132 17.57 -1.71 2.61
CA ASN A 132 18.97 -2.03 2.47
C ASN A 132 19.80 -0.74 2.43
N SER A 133 20.52 -0.44 3.52
CA SER A 133 21.42 0.73 3.58
C SER A 133 22.54 0.73 2.53
N GLY A 134 22.85 -0.43 1.93
CA GLY A 134 23.80 -0.55 0.82
C GLY A 134 23.18 -0.38 -0.58
N ASP A 135 21.87 -0.14 -0.69
CA ASP A 135 21.22 0.13 -1.96
C ASP A 135 21.63 1.51 -2.52
N ALA A 136 21.90 1.59 -3.82
CA ALA A 136 22.30 2.83 -4.49
C ALA A 136 21.25 3.96 -4.37
N ASN A 137 19.99 3.61 -4.10
CA ASN A 137 18.88 4.54 -3.96
C ASN A 137 18.47 4.79 -2.52
N TYR A 138 19.12 4.16 -1.52
CA TYR A 138 18.73 4.26 -0.11
C TYR A 138 18.68 5.71 0.37
N GLY A 139 19.71 6.49 0.04
CA GLY A 139 19.86 7.89 0.44
C GLY A 139 19.18 8.91 -0.48
N LYS A 140 18.50 8.48 -1.55
CA LYS A 140 17.81 9.38 -2.48
C LYS A 140 16.40 9.67 -1.99
N ASN A 141 15.85 10.84 -2.31
CA ASN A 141 14.46 11.18 -2.00
C ASN A 141 13.54 10.69 -3.12
N TRP A 142 12.77 9.63 -2.84
CA TRP A 142 11.87 9.02 -3.82
C TRP A 142 10.64 8.41 -3.17
N SER A 143 9.59 8.26 -3.98
CA SER A 143 8.34 7.57 -3.65
C SER A 143 7.81 6.85 -4.89
N PHE A 144 6.69 6.15 -4.76
CA PHE A 144 6.03 5.52 -5.89
C PHE A 144 4.51 5.44 -5.70
N SER A 145 3.80 5.41 -6.82
CA SER A 145 2.40 4.97 -6.90
C SER A 145 2.30 3.70 -7.73
N GLU A 146 1.19 2.99 -7.62
CA GLU A 146 0.96 1.73 -8.30
C GLU A 146 -0.20 1.85 -9.28
N PHE A 147 -0.18 1.03 -10.33
CA PHE A 147 -1.36 0.82 -11.14
C PHE A 147 -1.41 -0.56 -11.79
N THR A 148 -2.60 -0.95 -12.20
CA THR A 148 -2.85 -2.02 -13.15
C THR A 148 -3.77 -1.49 -14.24
N PHE A 149 -3.34 -1.66 -15.49
CA PHE A 149 -4.12 -1.30 -16.66
C PHE A 149 -4.32 -2.55 -17.55
N ASN A 150 -5.57 -2.97 -17.69
CA ASN A 150 -5.99 -4.17 -18.41
C ASN A 150 -7.28 -3.88 -19.19
N ASP A 151 -7.82 -4.89 -19.88
CA ASP A 151 -9.01 -4.75 -20.75
C ASP A 151 -10.30 -4.32 -20.03
N THR A 152 -10.32 -4.37 -18.69
CA THR A 152 -11.48 -4.04 -17.86
C THR A 152 -11.38 -2.64 -17.24
N GLN A 153 -10.19 -2.26 -16.76
CA GLN A 153 -10.00 -0.97 -16.09
C GLN A 153 -8.54 -0.53 -16.02
N LEU A 154 -8.36 0.78 -15.80
CA LEU A 154 -7.21 1.30 -15.06
C LEU A 154 -7.60 1.39 -13.58
N PHE A 155 -6.78 0.81 -12.71
CA PHE A 155 -6.82 1.02 -11.25
C PHE A 155 -5.46 1.55 -10.82
N ALA A 156 -5.41 2.70 -10.14
CA ALA A 156 -4.17 3.31 -9.67
C ALA A 156 -4.31 3.77 -8.21
N ASN A 157 -3.28 3.58 -7.41
CA ASN A 157 -3.30 3.89 -5.99
C ASN A 157 -2.00 4.49 -5.47
N ILE A 158 -2.13 5.31 -4.43
CA ILE A 158 -1.05 5.64 -3.49
C ILE A 158 -1.22 4.76 -2.25
N SER A 159 -0.10 4.45 -1.59
CA SER A 159 -0.07 3.61 -0.40
C SER A 159 1.04 4.07 0.54
N TYR A 160 0.78 3.96 1.83
CA TYR A 160 1.72 4.20 2.92
C TYR A 160 1.96 2.91 3.71
N VAL A 161 1.62 1.75 3.14
CA VAL A 161 1.87 0.43 3.74
C VAL A 161 3.36 0.24 3.97
N ASP A 162 4.21 0.67 3.04
CA ASP A 162 5.66 0.54 3.17
C ASP A 162 6.28 1.74 3.90
N PHE A 163 6.04 2.94 3.38
CA PHE A 163 6.56 4.16 3.97
C PHE A 163 5.79 5.39 3.46
N VAL A 164 5.88 6.48 4.21
CA VAL A 164 5.57 7.83 3.74
C VAL A 164 6.84 8.45 3.18
N GLY A 165 6.85 8.75 1.88
CA GLY A 165 7.94 9.45 1.19
C GLY A 165 7.45 10.77 0.59
N ILE A 166 7.95 11.12 -0.61
CA ILE A 166 7.44 12.25 -1.39
C ILE A 166 5.90 12.20 -1.45
N PRO A 167 5.20 13.27 -1.01
CA PRO A 167 3.75 13.31 -1.10
C PRO A 167 3.27 13.26 -2.55
N MET A 168 2.28 12.41 -2.83
CA MET A 168 1.75 12.19 -4.18
C MET A 168 0.22 12.24 -4.17
N GLY A 169 -0.35 12.89 -5.18
CA GLY A 169 -1.79 12.89 -5.45
C GLY A 169 -2.11 12.30 -6.82
N LEU A 170 -3.29 11.71 -6.99
CA LEU A 170 -3.75 11.09 -8.22
C LEU A 170 -5.03 11.76 -8.71
N SER A 171 -5.13 12.06 -10.00
CA SER A 171 -6.36 12.51 -10.64
C SER A 171 -6.59 11.74 -11.93
N LEU A 172 -7.72 11.06 -12.06
CA LEU A 172 -8.06 10.26 -13.24
C LEU A 172 -9.23 10.90 -13.99
N THR A 173 -8.94 11.44 -15.17
CA THR A 173 -9.92 11.93 -16.13
C THR A 173 -10.33 10.80 -17.08
N THR A 174 -11.61 10.72 -17.35
CA THR A 174 -12.25 9.67 -18.16
C THR A 174 -13.04 10.28 -19.31
N ALA A 175 -13.32 9.48 -20.33
CA ALA A 175 -14.03 9.94 -21.52
C ALA A 175 -15.50 10.32 -21.23
N GLY A 176 -16.16 9.62 -20.29
CA GLY A 176 -17.59 9.81 -20.02
C GLY A 176 -17.97 10.07 -18.56
N SER A 177 -17.15 9.67 -17.58
CA SER A 177 -17.52 9.71 -16.16
C SER A 177 -16.94 10.90 -15.37
N GLY A 178 -16.22 11.80 -16.05
CA GLY A 178 -15.61 12.98 -15.45
C GLY A 178 -14.24 12.68 -14.84
N THR A 179 -13.90 13.37 -13.74
CA THR A 179 -12.60 13.24 -13.06
C THR A 179 -12.78 12.79 -11.61
N SER A 180 -12.06 11.73 -11.22
CA SER A 180 -11.91 11.30 -9.83
C SER A 180 -10.54 11.71 -9.29
N THR A 181 -10.43 12.00 -8.00
CA THR A 181 -9.16 12.45 -7.41
C THR A 181 -8.96 11.84 -6.02
N VAL A 182 -7.69 11.54 -5.73
CA VAL A 182 -7.15 11.24 -4.40
C VAL A 182 -6.09 12.29 -4.14
N GLN A 183 -6.26 13.10 -3.09
CA GLN A 183 -5.33 14.20 -2.82
C GLN A 183 -3.97 13.68 -2.34
N GLY A 184 -3.99 12.62 -1.53
CA GLY A 184 -2.82 12.13 -0.82
C GLY A 184 -2.36 13.08 0.28
N LEU A 185 -1.17 12.84 0.80
CA LEU A 185 -0.60 13.67 1.86
C LEU A 185 -0.30 15.09 1.34
N PRO A 186 -0.53 16.13 2.15
CA PRO A 186 -0.08 17.49 1.84
C PRO A 186 1.46 17.60 1.78
N ALA A 187 1.94 18.66 1.14
CA ALA A 187 3.36 19.03 1.16
C ALA A 187 3.89 19.16 2.61
N GLY A 188 5.15 18.75 2.83
CA GLY A 188 5.79 18.79 4.16
C GLY A 188 5.30 17.73 5.15
N SER A 189 4.42 16.80 4.73
CA SER A 189 3.88 15.78 5.65
C SER A 189 4.95 14.84 6.21
N VAL A 190 6.03 14.57 5.48
CA VAL A 190 7.14 13.73 5.98
C VAL A 190 7.71 14.30 7.28
N ASP A 191 7.99 15.61 7.31
CA ASP A 191 8.54 16.27 8.49
C ASP A 191 7.53 16.34 9.65
N GLN A 192 6.26 16.59 9.35
CA GLN A 192 5.21 16.63 10.37
C GLN A 192 4.97 15.27 11.02
N ILE A 193 4.98 14.21 10.22
CA ILE A 193 4.81 12.82 10.67
C ILE A 193 6.05 12.40 11.48
N ALA A 194 7.26 12.67 10.96
CA ALA A 194 8.50 12.40 11.67
C ALA A 194 8.54 13.12 13.03
N SER A 195 8.17 14.40 13.08
CA SER A 195 8.06 15.17 14.33
C SER A 195 7.07 14.54 15.32
N SER A 196 5.92 14.08 14.83
CA SER A 196 4.90 13.43 15.67
C SER A 196 5.41 12.10 16.25
N LEU A 197 6.13 11.30 15.46
CA LEU A 197 6.75 10.05 15.93
C LEU A 197 7.89 10.31 16.91
N ASN A 198 8.70 11.34 16.67
CA ASN A 198 9.75 11.77 17.59
C ASN A 198 9.17 12.17 18.95
N ALA A 199 8.04 12.88 18.97
CA ALA A 199 7.36 13.28 20.18
C ALA A 199 6.76 12.11 20.98
N LEU A 200 6.38 11.00 20.33
CA LEU A 200 5.91 9.80 21.02
C LEU A 200 7.01 9.09 21.81
N GLY A 201 8.28 9.21 21.37
CA GLY A 201 9.40 8.51 21.98
C GLY A 201 9.33 6.98 21.82
N GLY A 202 10.07 6.26 22.67
CA GLY A 202 10.21 4.81 22.55
C GLY A 202 10.83 4.40 21.22
N GLU A 203 10.22 3.45 20.51
CA GLU A 203 10.71 2.92 19.24
C GLU A 203 10.21 3.68 18.00
N TRP A 204 9.20 4.55 18.16
CA TRP A 204 8.59 5.33 17.09
C TRP A 204 9.55 6.27 16.35
N PRO A 205 10.47 7.02 17.00
CA PRO A 205 11.51 7.81 16.33
C PRO A 205 12.35 6.96 15.37
N GLY A 206 12.51 5.68 15.71
CA GLY A 206 13.29 4.72 14.95
C GLY A 206 12.74 4.37 13.57
N LEU A 207 11.50 4.78 13.26
CA LEU A 207 10.88 4.62 11.94
C LEU A 207 11.24 5.75 10.96
N VAL A 208 11.85 6.84 11.43
CA VAL A 208 12.24 7.97 10.59
C VAL A 208 13.59 7.68 9.94
N GLN A 209 13.62 7.67 8.61
CA GLN A 209 14.85 7.57 7.84
C GLN A 209 15.27 8.97 7.36
N THR A 210 16.52 9.33 7.63
CA THR A 210 17.11 10.63 7.29
C THR A 210 18.22 10.50 6.26
N GLY A 211 18.51 11.59 5.55
CA GLY A 211 19.57 11.68 4.55
C GLY A 211 19.63 13.06 3.92
N GLY A 212 20.77 13.43 3.33
CA GLY A 212 20.92 14.71 2.61
C GLY A 212 20.63 15.99 3.42
N GLY A 213 20.60 15.93 4.75
CA GLY A 213 20.29 17.06 5.62
C GLY A 213 18.85 17.14 6.16
N GLY A 214 17.98 16.16 5.87
CA GLY A 214 16.59 16.13 6.34
C GLY A 214 15.97 14.72 6.44
N ASN A 215 14.66 14.66 6.66
CA ASN A 215 13.89 13.41 6.64
C ASN A 215 13.64 12.94 5.20
N LEU A 216 14.04 11.72 4.85
CA LEU A 216 13.76 11.15 3.52
C LEU A 216 12.39 10.50 3.47
N ARG A 217 12.07 9.73 4.51
CA ARG A 217 10.83 8.94 4.61
C ARG A 217 10.57 8.50 6.04
N VAL A 218 9.32 8.11 6.29
CA VAL A 218 8.89 7.48 7.53
C VAL A 218 8.40 6.08 7.21
N LEU A 219 9.07 5.06 7.73
CA LEU A 219 8.77 3.66 7.46
C LEU A 219 7.57 3.20 8.28
N SER A 220 6.73 2.35 7.71
CA SER A 220 5.69 1.70 8.48
C SER A 220 6.30 0.70 9.49
N PRO A 221 5.62 0.41 10.60
CA PRO A 221 6.23 -0.33 11.69
C PRO A 221 6.47 -1.81 11.35
N HIS A 222 5.81 -2.38 10.34
CA HIS A 222 5.99 -3.78 9.97
C HIS A 222 7.39 -4.08 9.43
N HIS A 223 8.03 -3.11 8.77
CA HIS A 223 9.42 -3.19 8.32
C HIS A 223 10.43 -3.19 9.47
N HIS A 224 10.02 -2.76 10.66
CA HIS A 224 10.82 -2.73 11.88
C HIS A 224 10.12 -3.42 13.05
N ALA A 225 9.30 -4.43 12.77
CA ALA A 225 8.44 -5.07 13.79
C ALA A 225 9.22 -5.62 14.99
N SER A 226 10.49 -6.03 14.79
CA SER A 226 11.38 -6.49 15.86
C SER A 226 11.64 -5.45 16.95
N ARG A 227 11.53 -4.15 16.64
CA ARG A 227 11.63 -3.06 17.62
C ARG A 227 10.43 -3.01 18.55
N PHE A 228 9.25 -3.35 18.03
CA PHE A 228 7.99 -3.31 18.75
C PHE A 228 7.68 -4.63 19.47
N GLY A 229 8.70 -5.40 19.86
CA GLY A 229 8.52 -6.66 20.57
C GLY A 229 7.68 -6.48 21.83
N GLY A 230 6.52 -7.14 21.86
CA GLY A 230 5.59 -7.09 22.99
C GLY A 230 4.74 -5.82 23.12
N TYR A 231 4.85 -4.87 22.18
CA TYR A 231 4.18 -3.57 22.27
C TYR A 231 2.66 -3.69 22.42
N LEU A 232 2.01 -4.61 21.69
CA LEU A 232 0.56 -4.85 21.77
C LEU A 232 0.13 -5.91 22.78
N ASP A 233 1.05 -6.60 23.45
CA ASP A 233 0.72 -7.86 24.15
C ASP A 233 -0.39 -7.66 25.19
N ALA A 234 -0.34 -6.58 25.97
CA ALA A 234 -1.36 -6.26 26.95
C ALA A 234 -2.75 -6.03 26.32
N TYR A 235 -2.82 -5.37 25.15
CA TYR A 235 -4.07 -5.15 24.43
C TYR A 235 -4.62 -6.46 23.86
N ILE A 236 -3.74 -7.26 23.24
CA ILE A 236 -4.10 -8.57 22.67
C ILE A 236 -4.56 -9.53 23.77
N ASP A 237 -3.93 -9.51 24.93
CA ASP A 237 -4.32 -10.31 26.09
C ASP A 237 -5.75 -9.96 26.56
N GLN A 238 -6.07 -8.67 26.64
CA GLN A 238 -7.43 -8.21 27.00
C GLN A 238 -8.47 -8.65 25.96
N VAL A 239 -8.14 -8.56 24.67
CA VAL A 239 -9.01 -9.03 23.58
C VAL A 239 -9.28 -10.52 23.74
N TRP A 240 -8.22 -11.33 23.90
CA TRP A 240 -8.37 -12.78 24.04
C TRP A 240 -9.19 -13.15 25.27
N ALA A 241 -8.92 -12.53 26.42
CA ALA A 241 -9.65 -12.77 27.66
C ALA A 241 -11.15 -12.40 27.54
N LYS A 242 -11.48 -11.25 26.92
CA LYS A 242 -12.88 -10.84 26.70
C LYS A 242 -13.64 -11.90 25.90
N TYR A 243 -13.02 -12.39 24.84
CA TYR A 243 -13.65 -13.33 23.92
C TYR A 243 -13.63 -14.78 24.40
N GLU A 244 -13.16 -15.09 25.61
CA GLU A 244 -13.49 -16.38 26.26
C GLU A 244 -14.97 -16.41 26.69
N GLY A 245 -15.46 -15.29 27.22
CA GLY A 245 -16.82 -15.15 27.76
C GLY A 245 -17.83 -14.48 26.81
N THR A 246 -17.36 -13.85 25.72
CA THR A 246 -18.19 -13.03 24.82
C THR A 246 -18.04 -13.49 23.37
N ASP A 247 -19.11 -13.48 22.58
CA ASP A 247 -19.01 -13.73 21.14
C ASP A 247 -18.36 -12.55 20.42
N LEU A 248 -17.46 -12.87 19.48
CA LEU A 248 -16.98 -11.97 18.45
C LEU A 248 -17.65 -12.33 17.13
N VAL A 249 -18.34 -11.38 16.50
CA VAL A 249 -18.96 -11.57 15.18
C VAL A 249 -18.09 -10.88 14.14
N VAL A 250 -17.67 -11.61 13.11
CA VAL A 250 -16.96 -11.08 11.95
C VAL A 250 -17.87 -11.15 10.72
N ASP A 251 -18.27 -9.99 10.22
CA ASP A 251 -18.97 -9.84 8.96
C ASP A 251 -17.95 -9.83 7.80
N SER A 252 -18.07 -10.80 6.89
CA SER A 252 -17.23 -10.86 5.69
C SER A 252 -17.49 -9.73 4.70
N GLN A 253 -18.60 -8.99 4.86
CA GLN A 253 -19.11 -7.99 3.94
C GLN A 253 -19.38 -8.54 2.53
N ASN A 254 -19.34 -9.87 2.38
CA ASN A 254 -19.74 -10.60 1.20
C ASN A 254 -21.03 -11.36 1.53
N PRO A 255 -22.18 -10.97 0.96
CA PRO A 255 -23.46 -11.62 1.24
C PRO A 255 -23.46 -13.14 0.97
N GLY A 256 -22.63 -13.62 0.03
CA GLY A 256 -22.50 -15.04 -0.29
C GLY A 256 -21.68 -15.85 0.73
N VAL A 257 -20.90 -15.17 1.58
CA VAL A 257 -20.09 -15.80 2.64
C VAL A 257 -20.74 -15.60 4.01
N GLY A 258 -21.30 -14.41 4.27
CA GLY A 258 -22.03 -14.12 5.50
C GLY A 258 -21.15 -13.75 6.69
N LYS A 259 -21.67 -13.99 7.90
CA LYS A 259 -21.03 -13.64 9.17
C LYS A 259 -20.48 -14.89 9.87
N PHE A 260 -19.40 -14.72 10.62
CA PHE A 260 -18.78 -15.75 11.44
C PHE A 260 -18.87 -15.35 12.91
N THR A 261 -19.34 -16.25 13.77
CA THR A 261 -19.31 -16.05 15.22
C THR A 261 -18.19 -16.87 15.82
N GLY A 262 -17.38 -16.25 16.67
CA GLY A 262 -16.23 -16.89 17.27
C GLY A 262 -16.07 -16.61 18.75
N ARG A 263 -15.33 -17.52 19.39
CA ARG A 263 -15.03 -17.51 20.82
C ARG A 263 -13.64 -18.04 21.06
N VAL A 264 -12.95 -17.51 22.07
CA VAL A 264 -11.70 -18.08 22.54
C VAL A 264 -11.98 -19.37 23.31
N SER A 265 -11.36 -20.46 22.86
CA SER A 265 -11.39 -21.78 23.49
C SER A 265 -10.00 -22.42 23.38
N GLY A 266 -9.47 -22.94 24.49
CA GLY A 266 -8.13 -23.52 24.51
C GLY A 266 -7.01 -22.54 24.10
N GLY A 267 -7.21 -21.24 24.36
CA GLY A 267 -6.28 -20.17 23.97
C GLY A 267 -6.32 -19.78 22.49
N GLN A 268 -7.20 -20.39 21.70
CA GLN A 268 -7.40 -20.09 20.27
C GLN A 268 -8.72 -19.34 20.09
N LEU A 269 -8.74 -18.29 19.28
CA LEU A 269 -10.00 -17.68 18.84
C LEU A 269 -10.59 -18.54 17.71
N VAL A 270 -11.71 -19.21 17.96
CA VAL A 270 -12.30 -20.23 17.08
C VAL A 270 -13.56 -19.70 16.41
N PHE A 271 -13.65 -19.84 15.08
CA PHE A 271 -14.81 -19.52 14.25
C PHE A 271 -15.21 -20.78 13.45
N GLY A 272 -16.09 -21.61 14.00
CA GLY A 272 -16.44 -22.90 13.38
C GLY A 272 -15.21 -23.80 13.19
N ALA A 273 -14.83 -24.05 11.94
CA ALA A 273 -13.64 -24.84 11.61
C ALA A 273 -12.32 -24.04 11.58
N GLU A 274 -12.39 -22.71 11.63
CA GLU A 274 -11.20 -21.85 11.65
C GLU A 274 -10.76 -21.58 13.08
N SER A 275 -9.44 -21.50 13.29
CA SER A 275 -8.86 -21.11 14.56
C SER A 275 -7.68 -20.17 14.36
N PHE A 276 -7.51 -19.26 15.32
CA PHE A 276 -6.50 -18.22 15.32
C PHE A 276 -5.77 -18.23 16.65
N ALA A 277 -4.46 -18.49 16.60
CA ALA A 277 -3.60 -18.32 17.75
C ALA A 277 -3.56 -16.85 18.16
N LYS A 278 -3.20 -16.59 19.42
CA LYS A 278 -2.90 -15.23 19.87
C LYS A 278 -1.76 -14.64 19.01
N PRO A 279 -1.98 -13.53 18.29
CA PRO A 279 -0.96 -12.91 17.46
C PRO A 279 0.12 -12.26 18.32
N ALA A 280 1.34 -12.20 17.80
CA ALA A 280 2.36 -11.28 18.28
C ALA A 280 2.17 -9.90 17.63
N THR A 281 2.83 -8.88 18.20
CA THR A 281 2.84 -7.53 17.63
C THR A 281 3.25 -7.52 16.14
N ALA A 282 4.25 -8.32 15.76
CA ALA A 282 4.70 -8.41 14.37
C ALA A 282 3.65 -8.99 13.40
N ASP A 283 2.79 -9.90 13.89
CA ASP A 283 1.69 -10.46 13.11
C ASP A 283 0.64 -9.39 12.82
N VAL A 284 0.31 -8.57 13.82
CA VAL A 284 -0.61 -7.45 13.64
C VAL A 284 -0.04 -6.44 12.64
N TRP A 285 1.27 -6.12 12.71
CA TRP A 285 1.84 -5.07 11.88
C TRP A 285 1.88 -5.47 10.41
N SER A 286 2.29 -6.71 10.16
CA SER A 286 2.42 -7.26 8.81
C SER A 286 1.10 -7.69 8.19
N CYS A 287 0.10 -8.02 9.01
CA CYS A 287 -1.15 -8.64 8.59
C CYS A 287 -0.99 -9.98 7.85
N ASP A 288 0.20 -10.60 7.87
CA ASP A 288 0.52 -11.73 6.99
C ASP A 288 1.42 -12.80 7.65
N SER A 289 1.82 -12.60 8.92
CA SER A 289 2.51 -13.64 9.69
C SER A 289 1.64 -14.26 10.77
N GLY A 290 2.14 -15.35 11.38
CA GLY A 290 1.48 -16.03 12.49
C GLY A 290 0.03 -16.44 12.16
N PRO A 291 -0.97 -16.04 12.97
CA PRO A 291 -2.36 -16.39 12.74
C PRO A 291 -2.99 -15.70 11.51
N PHE A 292 -2.31 -14.71 10.89
CA PHE A 292 -2.81 -14.01 9.71
C PHE A 292 -2.19 -14.50 8.39
N ALA A 293 -1.20 -15.39 8.46
CA ALA A 293 -0.66 -16.01 7.26
C ALA A 293 -1.75 -16.79 6.49
N LEU A 294 -1.88 -16.46 5.20
CA LEU A 294 -2.78 -17.13 4.27
C LEU A 294 -2.02 -18.10 3.39
N ALA A 295 -1.95 -19.36 3.83
CA ALA A 295 -1.34 -20.43 3.04
C ALA A 295 -2.12 -20.69 1.73
N ALA A 296 -1.43 -21.23 0.73
CA ALA A 296 -2.07 -21.74 -0.47
C ALA A 296 -3.18 -22.74 -0.11
N GLY A 297 -4.39 -22.53 -0.63
CA GLY A 297 -5.56 -23.35 -0.29
C GLY A 297 -6.29 -22.95 0.99
N ALA A 298 -5.98 -21.78 1.60
CA ALA A 298 -6.78 -21.24 2.69
C ALA A 298 -8.28 -21.19 2.33
N SER A 299 -9.12 -21.51 3.31
CA SER A 299 -10.58 -21.49 3.14
C SER A 299 -11.11 -20.08 2.86
N ASP A 300 -12.28 -19.98 2.23
CA ASP A 300 -12.91 -18.68 2.00
C ASP A 300 -13.32 -18.00 3.32
N ALA A 301 -13.65 -18.78 4.34
CA ALA A 301 -13.87 -18.28 5.70
C ALA A 301 -12.61 -17.61 6.25
N ARG A 302 -11.45 -18.27 6.15
CA ARG A 302 -10.17 -17.70 6.62
C ARG A 302 -9.81 -16.42 5.89
N LYS A 303 -9.93 -16.42 4.55
CA LYS A 303 -9.68 -15.23 3.71
C LYS A 303 -10.64 -14.09 4.04
N ALA A 304 -11.87 -14.40 4.43
CA ALA A 304 -12.83 -13.40 4.86
C ALA A 304 -12.54 -12.84 6.26
N ILE A 305 -12.13 -13.69 7.21
CA ILE A 305 -11.93 -13.32 8.62
C ILE A 305 -10.62 -12.54 8.84
N VAL A 306 -9.51 -12.99 8.25
CA VAL A 306 -8.16 -12.43 8.50
C VAL A 306 -8.12 -10.90 8.32
N PRO A 307 -8.62 -10.31 7.21
CA PRO A 307 -8.57 -8.87 7.02
C PRO A 307 -9.26 -8.09 8.15
N ARG A 308 -10.41 -8.59 8.63
CA ARG A 308 -11.20 -7.91 9.68
C ARG A 308 -10.52 -7.95 11.02
N LEU A 309 -9.97 -9.10 11.40
CA LEU A 309 -9.21 -9.21 12.65
C LEU A 309 -7.96 -8.33 12.62
N ALA A 310 -7.22 -8.38 11.52
CA ALA A 310 -5.99 -7.62 11.36
C ALA A 310 -6.26 -6.10 11.38
N ALA A 311 -7.30 -5.62 10.71
CA ALA A 311 -7.70 -4.22 10.73
C ALA A 311 -8.14 -3.76 12.12
N ALA A 312 -9.00 -4.53 12.78
CA ALA A 312 -9.50 -4.19 14.12
C ALA A 312 -8.38 -4.17 15.18
N LEU A 313 -7.36 -5.03 15.05
CA LEU A 313 -6.20 -5.03 15.93
C LEU A 313 -5.27 -3.83 15.66
N ASN A 314 -5.01 -3.48 14.40
CA ASN A 314 -4.24 -2.27 14.05
C ASN A 314 -4.91 -0.99 14.57
N ARG A 315 -6.24 -0.90 14.44
CA ARG A 315 -7.05 0.24 14.90
C ARG A 315 -7.37 0.18 16.39
N THR A 316 -7.01 -0.90 17.06
CA THR A 316 -7.32 -1.19 18.46
C THR A 316 -8.81 -1.13 18.81
N THR A 317 -9.69 -1.48 17.87
CA THR A 317 -11.15 -1.50 18.04
C THR A 317 -11.69 -2.84 18.52
N LEU A 318 -10.94 -3.93 18.35
CA LEU A 318 -11.40 -5.30 18.61
C LEU A 318 -11.84 -5.51 20.06
N LEU A 319 -11.25 -4.82 21.03
CA LEU A 319 -11.69 -4.87 22.43
C LEU A 319 -13.02 -4.14 22.67
N ALA A 320 -13.25 -3.01 22.00
CA ALA A 320 -14.42 -2.16 22.22
C ALA A 320 -15.65 -2.60 21.40
N ASN A 321 -15.44 -3.14 20.20
CA ASN A 321 -16.51 -3.55 19.29
C ASN A 321 -16.49 -5.07 19.05
N PRO A 322 -17.50 -5.83 19.52
CA PRO A 322 -17.61 -7.27 19.27
C PRO A 322 -18.20 -7.62 17.90
N ASN A 323 -18.51 -6.66 17.03
CA ASN A 323 -19.00 -6.90 15.68
C ASN A 323 -18.04 -6.25 14.68
N GLN A 324 -17.33 -7.02 13.86
CA GLN A 324 -16.23 -6.52 13.04
C GLN A 324 -16.52 -6.73 11.54
N PRO A 325 -16.45 -5.70 10.68
CA PRO A 325 -16.25 -4.29 10.99
C PRO A 325 -17.57 -3.54 11.25
N THR A 326 -18.71 -4.25 11.40
CA THR A 326 -20.03 -3.64 11.60
C THR A 326 -20.02 -2.66 12.78
N ASP A 327 -20.65 -1.49 12.62
CA ASP A 327 -20.74 -0.44 13.65
C ASP A 327 -19.38 0.12 14.12
N GLU A 328 -18.29 -0.11 13.38
CA GLU A 328 -17.06 0.65 13.57
C GLU A 328 -17.32 2.14 13.30
N ASP A 329 -16.73 2.98 14.14
CA ASP A 329 -16.76 4.44 14.01
C ASP A 329 -15.32 4.90 13.80
N PRO A 330 -14.96 5.46 12.63
CA PRO A 330 -13.62 5.96 12.37
C PRO A 330 -13.11 6.95 13.41
N ALA A 331 -14.00 7.71 14.08
CA ALA A 331 -13.61 8.61 15.16
C ALA A 331 -13.08 7.87 16.40
N LYS A 332 -13.41 6.58 16.56
CA LYS A 332 -12.95 5.73 17.68
C LYS A 332 -11.70 4.91 17.34
N PHE A 333 -11.17 5.03 16.13
CA PHE A 333 -9.92 4.34 15.78
C PHE A 333 -8.75 4.96 16.53
N TYR A 334 -7.81 4.11 16.95
CA TYR A 334 -6.53 4.52 17.55
C TYR A 334 -6.64 5.38 18.83
N GLN A 335 -7.71 5.20 19.61
CA GLN A 335 -7.95 5.98 20.84
C GLN A 335 -7.18 5.44 22.07
N GLY A 336 -6.57 4.26 21.96
CA GLY A 336 -5.76 3.68 23.05
C GLY A 336 -4.35 4.26 23.13
N ASP A 337 -3.78 4.28 24.33
CA ASP A 337 -2.37 4.66 24.59
C ASP A 337 -1.39 3.78 23.81
N VAL A 338 -1.76 2.51 23.61
CA VAL A 338 -1.04 1.55 22.77
C VAL A 338 -1.91 1.27 21.55
N THR A 339 -1.41 1.59 20.36
CA THR A 339 -2.10 1.36 19.07
C THR A 339 -1.11 1.49 17.91
N ASN A 340 -1.55 1.27 16.66
CA ASN A 340 -0.72 1.61 15.49
C ASN A 340 -0.63 3.14 15.32
N HIS A 341 0.28 3.78 16.06
CA HIS A 341 0.46 5.23 16.01
C HIS A 341 0.98 5.74 14.67
N TYR A 342 1.72 4.93 13.91
CA TYR A 342 2.08 5.26 12.53
C TYR A 342 0.81 5.50 11.71
N ALA A 343 -0.12 4.54 11.70
CA ALA A 343 -1.38 4.67 10.97
C ALA A 343 -2.22 5.84 11.50
N ARG A 344 -2.35 6.00 12.82
CA ARG A 344 -3.04 7.13 13.45
C ARG A 344 -2.52 8.48 12.94
N ILE A 345 -1.19 8.64 12.93
CA ILE A 345 -0.55 9.91 12.55
C ILE A 345 -0.69 10.15 11.04
N VAL A 346 -0.46 9.14 10.20
CA VAL A 346 -0.63 9.26 8.75
C VAL A 346 -2.06 9.69 8.40
N HIS A 347 -3.06 9.00 8.94
CA HIS A 347 -4.48 9.35 8.71
C HIS A 347 -4.81 10.76 9.19
N SER A 348 -4.25 11.21 10.32
CA SER A 348 -4.47 12.58 10.81
C SER A 348 -3.98 13.69 9.86
N LYS A 349 -3.17 13.34 8.87
CA LYS A 349 -2.61 14.26 7.87
C LYS A 349 -3.25 14.12 6.50
N LEU A 350 -4.07 13.10 6.27
CA LEU A 350 -4.79 12.91 5.01
C LEU A 350 -6.04 13.80 5.00
N PRO A 351 -6.22 14.67 4.00
CA PRO A 351 -7.37 15.59 3.95
C PRO A 351 -8.70 14.86 3.74
N ASP A 352 -8.66 13.67 3.15
CA ASP A 352 -9.82 12.84 2.81
C ASP A 352 -9.80 11.49 3.54
N ASN A 353 -8.83 11.25 4.43
CA ASN A 353 -8.56 9.95 5.09
C ASN A 353 -8.35 8.78 4.10
N ARG A 354 -7.95 9.06 2.84
CA ARG A 354 -7.76 8.02 1.81
C ARG A 354 -6.28 7.66 1.63
N GLY A 355 -5.98 6.37 1.75
CA GLY A 355 -4.63 5.82 1.62
C GLY A 355 -4.35 4.76 2.69
N TYR A 356 -3.78 3.63 2.26
CA TYR A 356 -3.49 2.52 3.17
C TYR A 356 -2.30 2.85 4.07
N ALA A 357 -2.47 2.84 5.39
CA ALA A 357 -1.35 2.90 6.32
C ALA A 357 -0.90 1.52 6.81
N PHE A 358 -1.67 0.47 6.52
CA PHE A 358 -1.35 -0.95 6.73
C PHE A 358 -2.13 -1.82 5.72
N PRO A 359 -1.79 -3.12 5.52
CA PRO A 359 -2.28 -3.90 4.38
C PRO A 359 -3.80 -4.07 4.24
N TYR A 360 -4.55 -4.06 5.34
CA TYR A 360 -6.01 -4.25 5.35
C TYR A 360 -6.78 -3.01 5.82
N ASP A 361 -6.24 -1.83 5.55
CA ASP A 361 -6.87 -0.56 5.93
C ASP A 361 -8.11 -0.21 5.08
N ASP A 362 -8.40 -0.98 4.04
CA ASP A 362 -9.64 -0.94 3.25
C ASP A 362 -10.84 -1.54 3.97
N VAL A 363 -10.61 -2.39 4.98
CA VAL A 363 -11.71 -2.89 5.81
C VAL A 363 -12.40 -1.70 6.45
N SER A 364 -13.67 -1.49 6.12
CA SER A 364 -14.43 -0.31 6.55
C SER A 364 -15.91 -0.66 6.62
N PRO A 365 -16.67 -0.18 7.63
CA PRO A 365 -18.13 -0.29 7.62
C PRO A 365 -18.78 0.66 6.60
N GLY A 366 -18.03 1.62 6.06
CA GLY A 366 -18.52 2.74 5.27
C GLY A 366 -17.87 2.80 3.87
N PRO A 367 -17.65 4.01 3.32
CA PRO A 367 -17.08 4.15 1.99
C PRO A 367 -15.63 3.63 1.94
N ASP A 368 -15.17 3.42 0.71
CA ASP A 368 -13.80 3.01 0.40
C ASP A 368 -12.79 4.10 0.84
N PHE A 369 -11.85 3.72 1.70
CA PHE A 369 -10.72 4.56 2.13
C PHE A 369 -9.44 4.25 1.37
N SER A 370 -9.52 3.45 0.30
CA SER A 370 -8.39 3.26 -0.59
C SER A 370 -7.96 4.62 -1.16
N GLY A 371 -6.65 4.83 -1.21
CA GLY A 371 -6.02 5.95 -1.91
C GLY A 371 -6.03 5.74 -3.42
N ALA A 372 -7.14 5.25 -3.99
CA ALA A 372 -7.22 4.79 -5.38
C ALA A 372 -8.17 5.60 -6.26
N VAL A 373 -7.87 5.60 -7.56
CA VAL A 373 -8.75 6.04 -8.64
C VAL A 373 -8.87 4.89 -9.65
N PHE A 374 -10.05 4.68 -10.22
CA PHE A 374 -10.25 3.64 -11.21
C PHE A 374 -11.33 4.01 -12.23
N ALA A 375 -11.21 3.48 -13.44
CA ALA A 375 -12.19 3.65 -14.51
C ALA A 375 -12.05 2.59 -15.60
N GLY A 376 -13.16 2.26 -16.27
CA GLY A 376 -13.19 1.43 -17.48
C GLY A 376 -12.92 2.21 -18.77
N ASP A 377 -12.97 3.54 -18.73
CA ASP A 377 -12.76 4.47 -19.85
C ASP A 377 -11.68 5.53 -19.54
N PRO A 378 -10.47 5.13 -19.07
CA PRO A 378 -9.43 6.07 -18.66
C PRO A 378 -8.87 6.85 -19.85
N GLU A 379 -8.76 8.18 -19.71
CA GLU A 379 -8.06 9.03 -20.69
C GLU A 379 -6.71 9.49 -20.16
N VAL A 380 -6.70 10.15 -18.99
CA VAL A 380 -5.49 10.73 -18.40
C VAL A 380 -5.43 10.45 -16.91
N LEU A 381 -4.37 9.77 -16.47
CA LEU A 381 -3.95 9.73 -15.07
C LEU A 381 -2.92 10.84 -14.84
N THR A 382 -3.23 11.77 -13.96
CA THR A 382 -2.31 12.81 -13.52
C THR A 382 -1.74 12.47 -12.15
N ILE A 383 -0.40 12.47 -12.04
CA ILE A 383 0.32 12.35 -10.78
C ILE A 383 0.85 13.71 -10.37
N THR A 384 0.40 14.22 -9.23
CA THR A 384 0.95 15.42 -8.59
C THR A 384 2.06 15.02 -7.64
N VAL A 385 3.24 15.61 -7.80
CA VAL A 385 4.42 15.40 -6.93
C VAL A 385 4.55 16.60 -6.01
N GLY A 386 4.35 16.40 -4.71
CA GLY A 386 4.43 17.45 -3.68
C GLY A 386 5.81 17.60 -3.05
N ALA A 387 6.02 18.69 -2.30
CA ALA A 387 7.26 18.91 -1.57
C ALA A 387 7.37 17.96 -0.38
N THR A 388 8.53 17.32 -0.22
CA THR A 388 8.83 16.44 0.92
C THR A 388 8.90 17.24 2.22
N HIS A 389 9.46 18.45 2.13
CA HIS A 389 9.67 19.37 3.24
C HIS A 389 8.70 20.55 3.18
N GLY A 390 8.38 21.09 4.35
CA GLY A 390 7.45 22.21 4.56
C GLY A 390 8.11 23.57 4.64
#